data_AF-A0A258Q1C3-F1
#
_entry.id   AF-A0A258Q1C3-F1
#
_cell.length_a   1.000
_cell.length_b   1.000
_cell.length_c   1.000
_cell.angle_alpha   90.00
_cell.angle_beta   90.00
_cell.angle_gamma   90.00
#
_symmetry.space_group_name_H-M   'P 1'
#
loop_
_entity.id
_entity.type
_entity.pdbx_description
1 polymer ?
#
loop_
_entity_poly.entity_id
_entity_poly.type
_entity_poly.pdbx_seq_one_letter_code
_entity_poly.pdbx_strand_id
1 'polypeptide(L)' 'NKNGIPNDPEKPMVTSGIRLGSPAMTTRGFKEAEARQVGNFIADVLDNPNDADNIAKIRAQVAELTKRFPVYG' A
#
# COMPACT_ATOMS: atom_id res chain seq x y z
N ASN A 1 3.76 -6.64 2.85
CA ASN A 1 4.17 -8.06 3.06
C ASN A 1 3.04 -8.77 3.80
N LYS A 2 2.65 -9.98 3.40
CA LYS A 2 1.69 -10.80 4.15
C LYS A 2 2.31 -11.17 5.51
N ASN A 3 1.55 -11.06 6.59
CA ASN A 3 2.06 -11.26 7.93
C ASN A 3 0.98 -11.83 8.83
N GLY A 4 1.32 -12.84 9.63
CA GLY A 4 0.41 -13.38 10.63
C GLY A 4 0.00 -12.31 11.65
N ILE A 5 -1.22 -12.40 12.13
CA ILE A 5 -1.73 -11.60 13.27
C ILE A 5 -1.80 -12.48 14.53
N PRO A 6 -1.84 -11.89 15.75
CA PRO A 6 -2.07 -12.68 16.96
C PRO A 6 -3.38 -13.49 16.82
N ASN A 7 -3.32 -14.80 17.12
CA ASN A 7 -4.43 -15.75 16.94
C ASN A 7 -4.99 -15.77 15.50
N ASP A 8 -4.11 -15.71 14.50
CA ASP A 8 -4.51 -15.75 13.08
C ASP A 8 -5.40 -16.98 12.80
N PRO A 9 -6.65 -16.79 12.32
CA PRO A 9 -7.51 -17.91 11.97
C PRO A 9 -7.00 -18.66 10.73
N GLU A 10 -6.16 -18.02 9.91
CA GLU A 10 -5.64 -18.57 8.68
C GLU A 10 -4.34 -19.36 8.87
N LYS A 11 -4.07 -20.26 7.92
CA LYS A 11 -2.86 -21.09 7.94
C LYS A 11 -1.60 -20.21 7.83
N PRO A 12 -0.44 -20.66 8.39
CA PRO A 12 0.81 -19.91 8.35
C PRO A 12 1.30 -19.46 6.96
N MET A 13 0.84 -20.13 5.89
CA MET A 13 1.20 -19.83 4.50
C MET A 13 0.24 -18.83 3.81
N VAL A 14 -0.91 -18.53 4.41
CA VAL A 14 -1.92 -17.61 3.86
C VAL A 14 -1.86 -16.29 4.61
N THR A 15 -1.95 -16.33 5.95
CA THR A 15 -1.96 -15.20 6.90
C THR A 15 -3.03 -14.12 6.61
N SER A 16 -3.62 -13.57 7.67
CA SER A 16 -4.71 -12.59 7.56
C SER A 16 -4.25 -11.13 7.58
N GLY A 17 -2.96 -10.86 7.81
CA GLY A 17 -2.44 -9.51 8.02
C GLY A 17 -1.50 -8.99 6.93
N ILE A 18 -1.28 -7.68 6.96
CA ILE A 18 -0.32 -6.98 6.11
C ILE A 18 0.61 -6.14 6.99
N ARG A 19 1.92 -6.27 6.78
CA ARG A 19 2.94 -5.39 7.37
C ARG A 19 3.31 -4.29 6.39
N LEU A 20 3.27 -3.04 6.87
CA LEU A 20 3.64 -1.81 6.17
C LEU A 20 4.84 -1.16 6.88
N GLY A 21 5.72 -0.50 6.13
CA GLY A 21 6.89 0.19 6.67
C GLY A 21 7.14 1.52 5.97
N SER A 22 7.47 2.55 6.74
CA SER A 22 7.80 3.89 6.26
C SER A 22 9.20 4.09 5.65
N PRO A 23 10.26 3.30 5.93
CA PRO A 23 11.61 3.65 5.48
C PRO A 23 11.75 3.90 3.98
N ALA A 24 11.11 3.07 3.14
CA ALA A 24 11.21 3.21 1.69
C ALA A 24 10.53 4.49 1.16
N MET A 25 9.43 4.92 1.76
CA MET A 25 8.74 6.15 1.35
C MET A 25 9.46 7.39 1.88
N THR A 26 9.95 7.36 3.12
CA THR A 26 10.63 8.51 3.73
C THR A 26 11.98 8.78 3.08
N THR A 27 12.74 7.75 2.71
CA THR A 27 14.01 7.91 1.98
C THR A 27 13.80 8.55 0.60
N ARG A 28 12.62 8.36 -0.01
CA ARG A 28 12.24 8.99 -1.27
C ARG A 28 11.68 10.41 -1.11
N GLY A 29 11.60 10.93 0.11
CA GLY A 29 11.12 12.28 0.38
C GLY A 29 9.62 12.41 0.65
N PHE A 30 8.88 11.32 0.80
CA PHE A 30 7.46 11.39 1.19
C PHE A 30 7.34 12.04 2.57
N LYS A 31 6.30 12.86 2.73
CA LYS A 31 5.88 13.43 4.00
C LYS A 31 4.53 12.84 4.43
N GLU A 32 3.99 13.37 5.52
CA GLU A 32 2.76 12.90 6.15
C GLU A 32 1.56 12.94 5.18
N ALA A 33 1.53 13.94 4.30
CA ALA A 33 0.47 14.08 3.29
C ALA A 33 0.49 12.93 2.29
N GLU A 34 1.65 12.59 1.72
CA GLU A 34 1.79 11.47 0.79
C GLU A 34 1.58 10.12 1.49
N ALA A 35 2.06 9.98 2.73
CA ALA A 35 1.82 8.77 3.52
C ALA A 35 0.32 8.54 3.78
N ARG A 36 -0.43 9.61 4.09
CA ARG A 36 -1.89 9.55 4.21
C ARG A 36 -2.55 9.17 2.89
N GLN A 37 -2.09 9.74 1.79
CA GLN A 37 -2.59 9.42 0.45
C GLN A 37 -2.38 7.93 0.11
N VAL A 38 -1.20 7.38 0.41
CA VAL A 38 -0.93 5.94 0.25
C VAL A 38 -1.84 5.09 1.14
N GLY A 39 -2.10 5.52 2.38
CA GLY A 39 -3.04 4.85 3.28
C GLY A 39 -4.45 4.77 2.68
N ASN A 40 -4.94 5.86 2.10
CA ASN A 40 -6.24 5.89 1.42
C ASN A 40 -6.26 4.97 0.19
N PHE A 41 -5.20 4.96 -0.62
CA PHE A 41 -5.11 4.04 -1.76
C PHE A 41 -5.17 2.56 -1.34
N ILE A 42 -4.56 2.23 -0.20
CA ILE A 42 -4.64 0.87 0.35
C ILE A 42 -6.08 0.57 0.79
N ALA A 43 -6.74 1.49 1.50
CA ALA A 43 -8.12 1.33 1.94
C ALA A 43 -9.09 1.16 0.75
N ASP A 44 -8.98 2.02 -0.26
CA ASP A 44 -9.84 1.99 -1.46
C ASP A 44 -9.77 0.65 -2.19
N VAL A 45 -8.59 0.00 -2.22
CA VAL A 45 -8.42 -1.34 -2.81
C VAL A 45 -8.94 -2.43 -1.88
N LEU A 46 -8.73 -2.31 -0.57
CA LEU A 46 -9.20 -3.30 0.41
C LEU A 46 -10.73 -3.33 0.55
N ASP A 47 -11.40 -2.20 0.36
CA ASP A 47 -12.86 -2.11 0.42
C ASP A 47 -13.52 -2.88 -0.74
N ASN A 48 -12.88 -2.92 -1.92
CA ASN A 48 -13.36 -3.63 -3.11
C ASN A 48 -12.22 -4.37 -3.82
N PRO A 49 -11.71 -5.48 -3.27
CA PRO A 49 -10.47 -6.12 -3.72
C PRO A 49 -10.56 -6.84 -5.07
N ASN A 50 -11.79 -7.03 -5.59
CA ASN A 50 -12.04 -7.67 -6.88
C ASN A 50 -12.52 -6.68 -7.97
N ASP A 51 -12.57 -5.39 -7.66
CA ASP A 51 -12.95 -4.35 -8.63
C ASP A 51 -11.74 -3.97 -9.50
N ALA A 52 -11.70 -4.54 -10.70
CA ALA A 52 -10.60 -4.33 -11.64
C ALA A 52 -10.44 -2.87 -12.08
N ASP A 53 -11.55 -2.13 -12.21
CA ASP A 53 -11.54 -0.74 -12.66
C ASP A 53 -10.99 0.17 -11.55
N ASN A 54 -11.44 -0.06 -10.31
CA ASN A 54 -10.89 0.63 -9.14
C ASN A 54 -9.39 0.33 -8.97
N ILE A 55 -8.97 -0.93 -9.08
CA ILE A 55 -7.55 -1.30 -9.00
C ILE A 55 -6.73 -0.61 -10.09
N ALA A 56 -7.23 -0.55 -11.33
CA ALA A 56 -6.56 0.14 -12.43
C ALA A 56 -6.42 1.65 -12.17
N LYS A 57 -7.47 2.28 -11.67
CA LYS A 57 -7.48 3.70 -11.28
C LYS A 57 -6.46 3.99 -10.17
N ILE A 58 -6.49 3.24 -9.07
CA ILE A 58 -5.56 3.42 -7.96
C ILE A 58 -4.11 3.18 -8.42
N ARG A 59 -3.88 2.18 -9.28
CA ARG A 59 -2.55 1.92 -9.87
C ARG A 59 -2.01 3.13 -10.64
N ALA A 60 -2.86 3.78 -11.45
CA ALA A 60 -2.46 4.99 -12.18
C ALA A 60 -2.11 6.14 -11.23
N GLN A 61 -2.89 6.32 -10.16
CA GLN A 61 -2.64 7.35 -9.14
C GLN A 61 -1.35 7.10 -8.34
N VAL A 62 -1.06 5.84 -7.99
CA VAL A 62 0.20 5.44 -7.35
C VAL A 62 1.39 5.72 -8.26
N ALA A 63 1.28 5.40 -9.55
CA ALA A 63 2.32 5.70 -10.54
C ALA A 63 2.59 7.21 -10.62
N GLU A 64 1.53 8.03 -10.64
CA GLU A 64 1.68 9.48 -10.69
C GLU A 64 2.30 10.06 -9.41
N LEU A 65 1.88 9.59 -8.24
CA LEU A 65 2.51 9.95 -6.97
C LEU A 65 4.00 9.60 -6.97
N THR A 66 4.36 8.39 -7.38
CA THR A 66 5.76 7.92 -7.32
C THR A 66 6.68 8.59 -8.34
N LYS A 67 6.17 9.08 -9.48
CA LYS A 67 6.95 9.90 -10.43
C LYS A 67 7.46 11.21 -9.83
N ARG A 68 6.71 11.81 -8.89
CA ARG A 68 7.11 13.04 -8.18
C ARG A 68 8.30 12.83 -7.24
N PHE A 69 8.60 11.58 -6.90
CA PHE A 69 9.62 11.18 -5.93
C PHE A 69 10.48 10.02 -6.50
N PRO A 70 11.33 10.28 -7.50
CA PRO A 70 12.14 9.25 -8.14
C PRO A 70 13.08 8.57 -7.12
N VAL A 71 13.41 7.29 -7.37
CA VAL A 71 14.27 6.48 -6.49
C VAL A 71 15.75 6.87 -6.61
N TYR A 72 16.15 7.36 -7.78
CA TYR A 72 17.50 7.82 -8.06
C TYR A 72 17.44 9.31 -8.39
N GLY A 73 18.01 10.11 -7.49
CA GLY A 73 18.24 11.55 -7.60
C GLY A 73 19.50 11.89 -6.84
#